data_AF-A0A1D8PC44-F1
#
_entry.id   AF-A0A1D8PC44-F1
#
_cell.length_a   1.000
_cell.length_b   1.000
_cell.length_c   1.000
_cell.angle_alpha   90.00
_cell.angle_beta   90.00
_cell.angle_gamma   90.00
#
_symmetry.space_group_name_H-M   'P 1'
#
loop_
_entity.id
_entity.type
_entity.pdbx_description
1 polymer ?
#
loop_
_entity_poly.entity_id
_entity_poly.type
_entity_poly.pdbx_seq_one_letter_code
_entity_poly.pdbx_strand_id
1 'polypeptide(L)'
;MGNLIIHAPKNTTIKIEQTKHEFLFGTAIPNELAESAKNSFSEKDRKKYLEVLEENFNYAVHENALKWYDNEKKQGVVDYSISDRIWELCNERNIPMRGHCVYWAKDEFMNDWLKPLNNADLRKAIVERGTSVASHYKGKINEFDLNNEMIHGDFFRRKLGFGVINEMAWIVKANNPEAKLYVNDYGVLDLGWNAGPYVKQIKNLLDNGVPIDGIGCQGHLSMRTTMTTPAEKVQRNLDKLAQFDLPIKITEVLFAYEDEQVQVDELNKLFPIYFAHPNVEAILMWGFWAGSHWQPHCAMWKKDWTPRPQVDAYRELVFNKWWTKTEENSGKKGKVKVRAFYGDYKITCNGETKIISLKKDIGSKEVFFN
;
A
#
# COMPACT_ATOMS: atom_id res chain seq x y z
N MET A 1 13.81 0.37 12.05
CA MET A 1 14.13 1.26 13.18
C MET A 1 15.52 1.84 12.99
N GLY A 2 15.69 3.11 13.33
CA GLY A 2 16.96 3.82 13.30
C GLY A 2 17.40 4.27 14.69
N ASN A 3 18.29 5.26 14.74
CA ASN A 3 18.83 5.80 16.00
C ASN A 3 18.65 7.32 16.09
N LEU A 4 18.06 7.81 17.17
CA LEU A 4 18.14 9.20 17.58
C LEU A 4 19.34 9.37 18.52
N ILE A 5 20.21 10.33 18.22
CA ILE A 5 21.38 10.66 19.00
C ILE A 5 21.20 12.08 19.52
N ILE A 6 20.89 12.22 20.80
CA ILE A 6 20.47 13.49 21.39
C ILE A 6 21.57 14.00 22.31
N HIS A 7 22.07 15.19 22.01
CA HIS A 7 23.02 15.95 22.80
C HIS A 7 22.24 17.01 23.61
N ALA A 8 22.45 17.05 24.92
CA ALA A 8 21.69 17.91 25.83
C ALA A 8 22.53 18.27 27.09
N PRO A 9 22.16 19.31 27.85
CA PRO A 9 22.76 19.59 29.14
C PRO A 9 22.79 18.36 30.04
N LYS A 10 23.84 18.23 30.86
CA LYS A 10 24.05 17.05 31.71
C LYS A 10 22.89 16.86 32.69
N ASN A 11 22.59 15.60 33.00
CA ASN A 11 21.58 15.17 33.96
C ASN A 11 20.16 15.75 33.70
N THR A 12 19.84 16.03 32.44
CA THR A 12 18.57 16.62 32.04
C THR A 12 17.63 15.56 31.47
N THR A 13 16.34 15.70 31.78
CA THR A 13 15.26 14.88 31.21
C THR A 13 14.95 15.29 29.78
N ILE A 14 14.84 14.29 28.90
CA ILE A 14 14.52 14.43 27.48
C ILE A 14 13.26 13.60 27.21
N LYS A 15 12.19 14.24 26.75
CA LYS A 15 10.97 13.56 26.30
C LYS A 15 11.03 13.38 24.79
N ILE A 16 10.76 12.18 24.31
CA ILE A 16 10.82 11.80 22.90
C ILE A 16 9.48 11.18 22.53
N GLU A 17 8.76 11.83 21.64
CA GLU A 17 7.44 11.39 21.18
C GLU A 17 7.40 11.39 19.66
N GLN A 18 7.20 10.21 19.07
CA GLN A 18 6.95 10.10 17.64
C GLN A 18 5.56 10.66 17.32
N THR A 19 5.47 11.50 16.29
CA THR A 19 4.24 12.19 15.88
C THR A 19 3.71 11.73 14.53
N LYS A 20 4.56 11.10 13.70
CA LYS A 20 4.17 10.54 12.41
C LYS A 20 5.00 9.30 12.11
N HIS A 21 4.38 8.29 11.48
CA HIS A 21 5.08 7.14 10.91
C HIS A 21 5.59 7.44 9.51
N GLU A 22 6.78 6.93 9.19
CA GLU A 22 7.21 6.75 7.80
C GLU A 22 6.59 5.50 7.17
N PHE A 23 6.32 4.47 7.98
CA PHE A 23 5.64 3.27 7.53
C PHE A 23 4.17 3.56 7.21
N LEU A 24 3.68 2.98 6.12
CA LEU A 24 2.33 3.23 5.63
C LEU A 24 1.35 2.12 6.07
N PHE A 25 0.27 2.51 6.72
CA PHE A 25 -0.86 1.66 7.08
C PHE A 25 -2.07 2.15 6.28
N GLY A 26 -2.48 1.38 5.29
CA GLY A 26 -3.43 1.85 4.29
C GLY A 26 -4.71 1.06 4.16
N THR A 27 -5.62 1.57 3.32
CA THR A 27 -6.80 0.82 2.92
C THR A 27 -7.30 1.13 1.50
N ALA A 28 -8.07 0.20 0.92
CA ALA A 28 -8.74 0.39 -0.36
C ALA A 28 -10.03 1.20 -0.19
N ILE A 29 -10.23 2.16 -1.09
CA ILE A 29 -11.35 3.08 -1.09
C ILE A 29 -12.34 2.69 -2.19
N PRO A 30 -13.59 2.36 -1.83
CA PRO A 30 -14.63 1.94 -2.77
C PRO A 30 -15.16 3.14 -3.57
N ASN A 31 -15.73 2.87 -4.74
CA ASN A 31 -16.31 3.88 -5.62
C ASN A 31 -17.47 4.63 -4.95
N GLU A 32 -18.26 3.89 -4.17
CA GLU A 32 -19.48 4.30 -3.48
C GLU A 32 -19.27 5.48 -2.52
N LEU A 33 -18.04 5.70 -2.04
CA LEU A 33 -17.68 6.87 -1.24
C LEU A 33 -17.75 8.19 -2.05
N ALA A 34 -17.49 8.10 -3.35
CA ALA A 34 -17.39 9.21 -4.29
C ALA A 34 -18.49 9.22 -5.35
N GLU A 35 -19.41 8.26 -5.32
CA GLU A 35 -20.62 8.29 -6.15
C GLU A 35 -21.63 9.33 -5.64
N SER A 36 -22.46 9.83 -6.56
CA SER A 36 -23.58 10.74 -6.27
C SER A 36 -24.94 10.14 -6.67
N ALA A 37 -24.97 8.84 -6.97
CA ALA A 37 -26.13 8.13 -7.52
C ALA A 37 -26.65 7.07 -6.54
N LYS A 38 -27.54 6.18 -7.01
CA LYS A 38 -28.20 5.15 -6.18
C LYS A 38 -27.24 4.26 -5.38
N ASN A 39 -25.99 4.11 -5.82
CA ASN A 39 -24.99 3.28 -5.14
C ASN A 39 -24.12 4.09 -4.16
N SER A 40 -24.35 5.39 -3.99
CA SER A 40 -23.58 6.19 -3.04
C SER A 40 -23.88 5.82 -1.60
N PHE A 41 -22.89 6.03 -0.73
CA PHE A 41 -23.13 5.99 0.70
C PHE A 41 -24.21 6.99 1.12
N SER A 42 -24.95 6.66 2.19
CA SER A 42 -25.77 7.67 2.87
C SER A 42 -24.86 8.77 3.43
N GLU A 43 -25.38 9.97 3.66
CA GLU A 43 -24.59 11.06 4.26
C GLU A 43 -23.97 10.63 5.60
N LYS A 44 -24.74 9.88 6.41
CA LYS A 44 -24.29 9.31 7.69
C LYS A 44 -23.12 8.34 7.50
N ASP A 45 -23.25 7.39 6.58
CA ASP A 45 -22.21 6.38 6.34
C ASP A 45 -20.97 7.00 5.68
N ARG A 46 -21.15 7.97 4.79
CA ARG A 46 -20.05 8.73 4.18
C ARG A 46 -19.24 9.47 5.25
N LYS A 47 -19.92 10.18 6.15
CA LYS A 47 -19.27 10.85 7.28
C LYS A 47 -18.52 9.84 8.16
N LYS A 48 -19.19 8.73 8.54
CA LYS A 48 -18.58 7.73 9.42
C LYS A 48 -17.39 7.03 8.76
N TYR A 49 -17.47 6.74 7.47
CA TYR A 49 -16.38 6.15 6.70
C TYR A 49 -15.14 7.05 6.71
N LEU A 50 -15.32 8.35 6.47
CA LEU A 50 -14.21 9.31 6.47
C LEU A 50 -13.58 9.48 7.86
N GLU A 51 -14.38 9.50 8.94
CA GLU A 51 -13.87 9.49 10.31
C GLU A 51 -13.00 8.25 10.58
N VAL A 52 -13.50 7.05 10.23
CA VAL A 52 -12.76 5.80 10.43
C VAL A 52 -11.51 5.76 9.55
N LEU A 53 -11.56 6.31 8.33
CA LEU A 53 -10.41 6.41 7.44
C LEU A 53 -9.28 7.24 8.10
N GLU A 54 -9.60 8.45 8.56
CA GLU A 54 -8.65 9.38 9.18
C GLU A 54 -8.09 8.84 10.52
N GLU A 55 -8.91 8.16 11.31
CA GLU A 55 -8.50 7.60 12.60
C GLU A 55 -7.54 6.41 12.49
N ASN A 56 -7.60 5.64 11.39
CA ASN A 56 -6.98 4.31 11.36
C ASN A 56 -5.92 4.12 10.26
N PHE A 57 -5.88 5.00 9.25
CA PHE A 57 -5.04 4.81 8.07
C PHE A 57 -4.33 6.10 7.66
N ASN A 58 -3.12 5.96 7.13
CA ASN A 58 -2.30 7.06 6.59
C ASN A 58 -1.93 6.85 5.10
N TYR A 59 -2.58 5.89 4.44
CA TYR A 59 -2.35 5.55 3.04
C TYR A 59 -3.62 5.00 2.39
N ALA A 60 -3.79 5.21 1.08
CA ALA A 60 -4.98 4.75 0.38
C ALA A 60 -4.72 4.25 -1.05
N VAL A 61 -5.67 3.51 -1.59
CA VAL A 61 -5.68 3.02 -2.97
C VAL A 61 -7.10 3.02 -3.52
N HIS A 62 -7.27 3.23 -4.82
CA HIS A 62 -8.55 3.00 -5.48
C HIS A 62 -8.87 1.51 -5.51
N GLU A 63 -10.03 1.09 -4.97
CA GLU A 63 -10.43 -0.32 -5.04
C GLU A 63 -10.77 -0.74 -6.48
N ASN A 64 -11.57 0.09 -7.17
CA ASN A 64 -11.98 -0.15 -8.55
C ASN A 64 -11.88 1.08 -9.45
N ALA A 65 -12.07 2.28 -8.90
CA ALA A 65 -12.23 3.52 -9.64
C ALA A 65 -11.12 3.84 -10.65
N LEU A 66 -9.89 3.32 -10.49
CA LEU A 66 -8.79 3.56 -11.42
C LEU A 66 -8.55 2.38 -12.40
N LYS A 67 -9.23 1.25 -12.25
CA LYS A 67 -9.09 0.11 -13.15
C LYS A 67 -9.64 0.46 -14.54
N TRP A 68 -9.07 -0.14 -15.58
CA TRP A 68 -9.37 0.20 -16.97
C TRP A 68 -10.86 0.02 -17.31
N TYR A 69 -11.50 -1.03 -16.80
CA TYR A 69 -12.93 -1.25 -17.00
C TYR A 69 -13.82 -0.18 -16.38
N ASP A 70 -13.34 0.58 -15.39
CA ASP A 70 -14.11 1.62 -14.75
C ASP A 70 -13.92 2.97 -15.46
N ASN A 71 -12.67 3.34 -15.76
CA ASN A 71 -12.40 4.62 -16.40
C ASN A 71 -12.64 4.65 -17.91
N GLU A 72 -12.73 3.51 -18.59
CA GLU A 72 -12.93 3.49 -20.05
C GLU A 72 -13.91 2.38 -20.49
N LYS A 73 -15.13 2.43 -19.93
CA LYS A 73 -16.20 1.45 -20.20
C LYS A 73 -16.47 1.27 -21.70
N LYS A 74 -16.33 2.34 -22.49
CA LYS A 74 -16.41 2.34 -23.95
C LYS A 74 -15.10 2.89 -24.51
N GLN A 75 -14.60 2.29 -25.58
CA GLN A 75 -13.37 2.73 -26.24
C GLN A 75 -13.39 4.24 -26.53
N GLY A 76 -12.35 4.95 -26.11
CA GLY A 76 -12.18 6.38 -26.30
C GLY A 76 -13.03 7.26 -25.40
N VAL A 77 -13.88 6.70 -24.52
CA VAL A 77 -14.68 7.45 -23.55
C VAL A 77 -14.08 7.27 -22.17
N VAL A 78 -13.07 8.10 -21.87
CA VAL A 78 -12.35 8.09 -20.60
C VAL A 78 -13.04 8.99 -19.57
N ASP A 79 -13.26 8.47 -18.36
CA ASP A 79 -13.85 9.19 -17.22
C ASP A 79 -13.08 8.88 -15.92
N TYR A 80 -12.39 9.90 -15.39
CA TYR A 80 -11.67 9.83 -14.10
C TYR A 80 -12.45 10.47 -12.95
N SER A 81 -13.71 10.86 -13.14
CA SER A 81 -14.44 11.69 -12.17
C SER A 81 -14.57 11.06 -10.79
N ILE A 82 -14.79 9.73 -10.71
CA ILE A 82 -14.84 8.99 -9.44
C ILE A 82 -13.45 8.86 -8.81
N SER A 83 -12.44 8.44 -9.58
CA SER A 83 -11.08 8.26 -9.07
C SER A 83 -10.46 9.59 -8.61
N ASP A 84 -10.80 10.69 -9.28
CA ASP A 84 -10.38 12.04 -8.88
C ASP A 84 -11.04 12.49 -7.59
N ARG A 85 -12.36 12.29 -7.43
CA ARG A 85 -13.05 12.61 -6.17
C ARG A 85 -12.50 11.79 -5.00
N ILE A 86 -12.17 10.52 -5.20
CA ILE A 86 -11.51 9.70 -4.17
C ILE A 86 -10.14 10.29 -3.82
N TRP A 87 -9.34 10.67 -4.83
CA TRP A 87 -8.04 11.30 -4.62
C TRP A 87 -8.16 12.63 -3.88
N GLU A 88 -9.10 13.49 -4.25
CA GLU A 88 -9.37 14.77 -3.59
C GLU A 88 -9.71 14.56 -2.10
N LEU A 89 -10.62 13.63 -1.79
CA LEU A 89 -10.97 13.30 -0.40
C LEU A 89 -9.76 12.84 0.41
N CYS A 90 -8.89 12.01 -0.16
CA CYS A 90 -7.68 11.56 0.53
C CYS A 90 -6.63 12.69 0.66
N ASN A 91 -6.47 13.50 -0.39
CA ASN A 91 -5.53 14.62 -0.42
C ASN A 91 -5.87 15.71 0.60
N GLU A 92 -7.15 16.06 0.74
CA GLU A 92 -7.65 16.98 1.79
C GLU A 92 -7.29 16.51 3.22
N ARG A 93 -7.13 15.20 3.40
CA ARG A 93 -6.78 14.54 4.67
C ARG A 93 -5.30 14.27 4.83
N ASN A 94 -4.47 14.69 3.87
CA ASN A 94 -3.04 14.37 3.80
C ASN A 94 -2.76 12.86 3.75
N ILE A 95 -3.66 12.09 3.15
CA ILE A 95 -3.52 10.65 2.94
C ILE A 95 -3.01 10.44 1.50
N PRO A 96 -1.71 10.12 1.29
CA PRO A 96 -1.20 9.81 -0.03
C PRO A 96 -1.87 8.56 -0.61
N MET A 97 -1.93 8.50 -1.93
CA MET A 97 -2.52 7.38 -2.66
C MET A 97 -1.56 6.69 -3.60
N ARG A 98 -1.77 5.39 -3.79
CA ARG A 98 -1.31 4.64 -4.96
C ARG A 98 -2.43 4.42 -5.96
N GLY A 99 -2.08 4.36 -7.23
CA GLY A 99 -2.99 4.05 -8.31
C GLY A 99 -3.04 2.56 -8.61
N HIS A 100 -4.22 1.95 -8.42
CA HIS A 100 -4.47 0.57 -8.77
C HIS A 100 -5.59 0.49 -9.82
N CYS A 101 -5.30 0.13 -11.06
CA CYS A 101 -3.98 -0.14 -11.66
C CYS A 101 -3.95 0.42 -13.10
N VAL A 102 -2.77 0.55 -13.70
CA VAL A 102 -2.69 1.04 -15.10
C VAL A 102 -3.23 -0.03 -16.06
N TYR A 103 -2.73 -1.26 -15.94
CA TYR A 103 -3.12 -2.43 -16.71
C TYR A 103 -3.43 -3.62 -15.79
N TRP A 104 -4.27 -4.54 -16.25
CA TRP A 104 -4.52 -5.83 -15.57
C TRP A 104 -4.69 -6.94 -16.60
N ALA A 105 -3.74 -7.86 -16.70
CA ALA A 105 -3.67 -8.79 -17.83
C ALA A 105 -4.63 -10.01 -17.76
N LYS A 106 -5.59 -10.03 -16.82
CA LYS A 106 -6.55 -11.13 -16.68
C LYS A 106 -7.77 -10.93 -17.57
N ASP A 107 -8.08 -11.97 -18.35
CA ASP A 107 -9.16 -11.95 -19.35
C ASP A 107 -10.53 -11.55 -18.77
N GLU A 108 -10.82 -11.94 -17.52
CA GLU A 108 -12.09 -11.63 -16.83
C GLU A 108 -12.27 -10.15 -16.50
N PHE A 109 -11.17 -9.39 -16.35
CA PHE A 109 -11.19 -7.96 -16.03
C PHE A 109 -10.86 -7.06 -17.22
N MET A 110 -10.73 -7.65 -18.42
CA MET A 110 -10.56 -6.88 -19.64
C MET A 110 -11.88 -6.38 -20.19
N ASN A 111 -11.89 -5.10 -20.57
CA ASN A 111 -13.00 -4.50 -21.29
C ASN A 111 -13.34 -5.33 -22.53
N ASP A 112 -14.64 -5.56 -22.76
CA ASP A 112 -15.08 -6.37 -23.89
C ASP A 112 -14.65 -5.80 -25.24
N TRP A 113 -14.51 -4.48 -25.35
CA TRP A 113 -14.03 -3.82 -26.58
C TRP A 113 -12.54 -4.06 -26.86
N LEU A 114 -11.71 -4.41 -25.86
CA LEU A 114 -10.28 -4.73 -26.06
C LEU A 114 -10.07 -6.14 -26.64
N LYS A 115 -10.94 -7.09 -26.27
CA LYS A 115 -10.82 -8.51 -26.63
C LYS A 115 -10.77 -8.77 -28.15
N PRO A 116 -11.63 -8.17 -28.99
CA PRO A 116 -11.65 -8.42 -30.44
C PRO A 116 -10.58 -7.65 -31.22
N LEU A 117 -9.83 -6.72 -30.60
CA LEU A 117 -8.82 -5.94 -31.32
C LEU A 117 -7.71 -6.82 -31.90
N ASN A 118 -7.28 -6.45 -33.11
CA ASN A 118 -6.05 -6.98 -33.70
C ASN A 118 -4.81 -6.43 -32.95
N ASN A 119 -3.63 -6.95 -33.27
CA ASN A 119 -2.41 -6.59 -32.56
C ASN A 119 -2.01 -5.11 -32.69
N ALA A 120 -2.29 -4.46 -33.83
CA ALA A 120 -1.95 -3.05 -34.04
C ALA A 120 -2.86 -2.14 -33.21
N ASP A 121 -4.18 -2.39 -33.26
CA ASP A 121 -5.17 -1.61 -32.50
C ASP A 121 -5.04 -1.84 -31.00
N LEU A 122 -4.71 -3.06 -30.57
CA LEU A 122 -4.43 -3.34 -29.17
C LEU A 122 -3.20 -2.58 -28.66
N ARG A 123 -2.11 -2.54 -29.45
CA ARG A 123 -0.93 -1.76 -29.08
C ARG A 123 -1.26 -0.26 -28.98
N LYS A 124 -2.06 0.27 -29.91
CA LYS A 124 -2.55 1.65 -29.84
C LYS A 124 -3.35 1.91 -28.56
N ALA A 125 -4.28 1.03 -28.20
CA ALA A 125 -5.07 1.17 -26.97
C ALA A 125 -4.18 1.13 -25.70
N ILE A 126 -3.12 0.31 -25.69
CA ILE A 126 -2.14 0.28 -24.59
C ILE A 126 -1.43 1.63 -24.45
N VAL A 127 -0.99 2.22 -25.56
CA VAL A 127 -0.34 3.55 -25.60
C VAL A 127 -1.28 4.62 -25.07
N GLU A 128 -2.52 4.64 -25.55
CA GLU A 128 -3.54 5.61 -25.14
C GLU A 128 -3.83 5.49 -23.63
N ARG A 129 -4.01 4.27 -23.12
CA ARG A 129 -4.24 4.03 -21.69
C ARG A 129 -3.08 4.50 -20.81
N GLY A 130 -1.86 4.10 -21.15
CA GLY A 130 -0.67 4.46 -20.37
C GLY A 130 -0.43 5.96 -20.36
N THR A 131 -0.60 6.61 -21.52
CA THR A 131 -0.49 8.06 -21.68
C THR A 131 -1.56 8.79 -20.87
N SER A 132 -2.82 8.34 -20.97
CA SER A 132 -3.97 8.94 -20.29
C SER A 132 -3.80 8.90 -18.77
N VAL A 133 -3.57 7.71 -18.19
CA VAL A 133 -3.43 7.57 -16.73
C VAL A 133 -2.23 8.34 -16.20
N ALA A 134 -1.07 8.21 -16.85
CA ALA A 134 0.16 8.84 -16.40
C ALA A 134 0.06 10.38 -16.46
N SER A 135 -0.42 10.93 -17.57
CA SER A 135 -0.55 12.38 -17.74
C SER A 135 -1.57 12.98 -16.77
N HIS A 136 -2.70 12.30 -16.58
CA HIS A 136 -3.79 12.77 -15.73
C HIS A 136 -3.39 12.87 -14.24
N TYR A 137 -2.61 11.89 -13.76
CA TYR A 137 -2.20 11.81 -12.36
C TYR A 137 -0.80 12.37 -12.08
N LYS A 138 -0.11 12.94 -13.07
CA LYS A 138 1.18 13.59 -12.87
C LYS A 138 1.08 14.70 -11.80
N GLY A 139 1.92 14.61 -10.77
CA GLY A 139 1.91 15.53 -9.64
C GLY A 139 0.79 15.29 -8.61
N LYS A 140 -0.04 14.25 -8.80
CA LYS A 140 -1.11 13.84 -7.88
C LYS A 140 -0.83 12.48 -7.26
N ILE A 141 -0.60 11.47 -8.10
CA ILE A 141 -0.30 10.09 -7.72
C ILE A 141 0.96 9.67 -8.47
N ASN A 142 1.98 9.30 -7.71
CA ASN A 142 3.29 8.93 -8.23
C ASN A 142 3.64 7.47 -7.94
N GLU A 143 2.68 6.62 -7.54
CA GLU A 143 2.88 5.18 -7.39
C GLU A 143 1.76 4.44 -8.12
N PHE A 144 2.11 3.46 -8.95
CA PHE A 144 1.13 2.67 -9.68
C PHE A 144 1.49 1.19 -9.70
N ASP A 145 0.46 0.35 -9.57
CA ASP A 145 0.54 -1.02 -10.10
C ASP A 145 0.54 -0.93 -11.63
N LEU A 146 1.67 -1.27 -12.25
CA LEU A 146 1.83 -1.15 -13.69
C LEU A 146 0.91 -2.14 -14.41
N ASN A 147 1.16 -3.43 -14.23
CA ASN A 147 0.34 -4.50 -14.82
C ASN A 147 0.07 -5.56 -13.76
N ASN A 148 -1.17 -5.57 -13.27
CA ASN A 148 -1.58 -6.40 -12.14
C ASN A 148 -1.65 -7.90 -12.51
N GLU A 149 -1.31 -8.77 -11.55
CA GLU A 149 -1.49 -10.23 -11.60
C GLU A 149 -0.88 -10.91 -12.84
N MET A 150 0.33 -10.50 -13.21
CA MET A 150 1.04 -11.00 -14.38
C MET A 150 1.43 -12.49 -14.29
N ILE A 151 1.37 -13.12 -13.11
CA ILE A 151 1.54 -14.58 -12.98
C ILE A 151 0.30 -15.31 -13.49
N HIS A 152 -0.89 -14.73 -13.32
CA HIS A 152 -2.17 -15.37 -13.63
C HIS A 152 -2.82 -14.86 -14.90
N GLY A 153 -2.45 -13.66 -15.36
CA GLY A 153 -2.93 -13.04 -16.58
C GLY A 153 -1.80 -12.76 -17.56
N ASP A 154 -2.00 -13.13 -18.82
CA ASP A 154 -1.02 -12.91 -19.89
C ASP A 154 -1.60 -12.23 -21.13
N PHE A 155 -2.84 -11.73 -21.11
CA PHE A 155 -3.58 -11.23 -22.28
C PHE A 155 -2.72 -10.40 -23.25
N PHE A 156 -2.02 -9.39 -22.73
CA PHE A 156 -1.19 -8.51 -23.55
C PHE A 156 0.05 -9.21 -24.12
N ARG A 157 0.77 -10.00 -23.32
CA ARG A 157 1.99 -10.71 -23.76
C ARG A 157 1.67 -11.85 -24.72
N ARG A 158 0.53 -12.52 -24.51
CA ARG A 158 0.02 -13.57 -25.39
C ARG A 158 -0.24 -13.05 -26.81
N LYS A 159 -0.72 -11.81 -26.94
CA LYS A 159 -0.98 -11.17 -28.24
C LYS A 159 0.22 -10.43 -28.83
N LEU A 160 0.99 -9.72 -28.01
CA LEU A 160 2.01 -8.74 -28.47
C LEU A 160 3.45 -9.13 -28.15
N GLY A 161 3.66 -10.27 -27.49
CA GLY A 161 4.97 -10.73 -27.01
C GLY A 161 5.39 -10.07 -25.68
N PHE A 162 6.48 -10.58 -25.08
CA PHE A 162 6.95 -10.11 -23.76
C PHE A 162 7.33 -8.63 -23.74
N GLY A 163 7.88 -8.09 -24.84
CA GLY A 163 8.35 -6.71 -24.94
C GLY A 163 7.29 -5.64 -24.66
N VAL A 164 6.00 -5.98 -24.76
CA VAL A 164 4.90 -5.05 -24.46
C VAL A 164 4.91 -4.55 -23.01
N ILE A 165 5.45 -5.32 -22.06
CA ILE A 165 5.53 -4.87 -20.66
C ILE A 165 6.55 -3.75 -20.50
N ASN A 166 7.68 -3.84 -21.21
CA ASN A 166 8.66 -2.77 -21.24
C ASN A 166 8.09 -1.52 -21.92
N GLU A 167 7.40 -1.70 -23.05
CA GLU A 167 6.68 -0.63 -23.75
C GLU A 167 5.69 0.10 -22.80
N MET A 168 4.82 -0.65 -22.12
CA MET A 168 3.89 -0.12 -21.11
C MET A 168 4.57 0.75 -20.05
N ALA A 169 5.67 0.24 -19.48
CA ALA A 169 6.39 0.95 -18.42
C ALA A 169 6.98 2.28 -18.93
N TRP A 170 7.60 2.27 -20.10
CA TRP A 170 8.21 3.48 -20.68
C TRP A 170 7.18 4.49 -21.16
N ILE A 171 6.00 4.06 -21.63
CA ILE A 171 4.87 4.96 -21.91
C ILE A 171 4.47 5.71 -20.64
N VAL A 172 4.34 5.01 -19.51
CA VAL A 172 3.99 5.65 -18.23
C VAL A 172 5.09 6.62 -17.79
N LYS A 173 6.37 6.20 -17.80
CA LYS A 173 7.51 7.04 -17.40
C LYS A 173 7.67 8.28 -18.30
N ALA A 174 7.41 8.17 -19.60
CA ALA A 174 7.51 9.31 -20.52
C ALA A 174 6.49 10.41 -20.19
N ASN A 175 5.31 10.03 -19.69
CA ASN A 175 4.21 10.95 -19.39
C ASN A 175 4.17 11.38 -17.92
N ASN A 176 4.63 10.54 -17.00
CA ASN A 176 4.88 10.85 -15.59
C ASN A 176 6.27 10.34 -15.16
N PRO A 177 7.33 11.16 -15.31
CA PRO A 177 8.70 10.76 -14.97
C PRO A 177 8.93 10.41 -13.50
N GLU A 178 8.08 10.91 -12.60
CA GLU A 178 8.16 10.63 -11.16
C GLU A 178 7.40 9.36 -10.76
N ALA A 179 6.61 8.77 -11.66
CA ALA A 179 5.83 7.57 -11.37
C ALA A 179 6.75 6.42 -10.95
N LYS A 180 6.45 5.81 -9.81
CA LYS A 180 7.02 4.58 -9.28
C LYS A 180 6.17 3.41 -9.72
N LEU A 181 6.77 2.46 -10.42
CA LEU A 181 6.05 1.34 -11.04
C LEU A 181 6.25 0.07 -10.22
N TYR A 182 5.14 -0.50 -9.77
CA TYR A 182 5.11 -1.73 -9.00
C TYR A 182 4.63 -2.90 -9.87
N VAL A 183 5.27 -4.06 -9.68
CA VAL A 183 4.60 -5.35 -9.95
C VAL A 183 3.67 -5.65 -8.77
N ASN A 184 2.54 -6.34 -8.99
CA ASN A 184 1.62 -6.69 -7.91
C ASN A 184 0.91 -8.01 -8.21
N ASP A 185 0.91 -8.94 -7.26
CA ASP A 185 0.43 -10.31 -7.50
C ASP A 185 0.06 -11.05 -6.19
N TYR A 186 -0.78 -12.10 -6.27
CA TYR A 186 -1.23 -12.91 -5.13
C TYR A 186 -0.59 -14.29 -5.02
N GLY A 187 -0.78 -14.91 -3.85
CA GLY A 187 -0.26 -16.24 -3.54
C GLY A 187 1.25 -16.27 -3.30
N VAL A 188 1.85 -15.09 -3.17
CA VAL A 188 3.28 -14.90 -2.90
C VAL A 188 3.56 -15.12 -1.41
N LEU A 189 2.69 -14.58 -0.55
CA LEU A 189 2.82 -14.67 0.91
C LEU A 189 1.79 -15.63 1.51
N ASP A 190 0.55 -15.65 1.00
CA ASP A 190 -0.48 -16.63 1.36
C ASP A 190 -0.08 -18.03 0.89
N LEU A 191 0.39 -18.87 1.81
CA LEU A 191 1.02 -20.18 1.57
C LEU A 191 2.17 -20.23 0.54
N GLY A 192 2.53 -19.13 -0.14
CA GLY A 192 3.73 -19.00 -0.97
C GLY A 192 3.82 -19.88 -2.21
N TRP A 193 2.71 -20.36 -2.77
CA TRP A 193 2.73 -21.18 -3.99
C TRP A 193 3.29 -20.43 -5.20
N ASN A 194 3.17 -19.09 -5.23
CA ASN A 194 3.65 -18.23 -6.31
C ASN A 194 4.98 -17.53 -6.04
N ALA A 195 5.60 -17.72 -4.87
CA ALA A 195 6.84 -17.01 -4.54
C ALA A 195 7.97 -17.27 -5.55
N GLY A 196 8.14 -18.51 -6.01
CA GLY A 196 9.13 -18.87 -7.04
C GLY A 196 8.85 -18.25 -8.41
N PRO A 197 7.65 -18.47 -9.00
CA PRO A 197 7.24 -17.81 -10.23
C PRO A 197 7.36 -16.29 -10.18
N TYR A 198 7.02 -15.66 -9.05
CA TYR A 198 7.10 -14.21 -8.91
C TYR A 198 8.53 -13.68 -8.94
N VAL A 199 9.45 -14.31 -8.18
CA VAL A 199 10.89 -13.99 -8.23
C VAL A 199 11.42 -14.12 -9.65
N LYS A 200 11.06 -15.19 -10.37
CA LYS A 200 11.48 -15.37 -11.78
C LYS A 200 10.92 -14.26 -12.68
N GLN A 201 9.67 -13.87 -12.48
CA GLN A 201 9.04 -12.80 -13.25
C GLN A 201 9.73 -11.46 -13.00
N ILE A 202 9.95 -11.07 -11.74
CA ILE A 202 10.63 -9.83 -11.37
C ILE A 202 12.03 -9.78 -11.97
N LYS A 203 12.81 -10.86 -11.80
CA LYS A 203 14.15 -10.95 -12.40
C LYS A 203 14.11 -10.74 -13.91
N ASN A 204 13.19 -11.43 -14.61
CA ASN A 204 13.07 -11.32 -16.06
C ASN A 204 12.68 -9.89 -16.50
N LEU A 205 11.82 -9.20 -15.77
CA LEU A 205 11.46 -7.81 -16.06
C LEU A 205 12.68 -6.88 -15.91
N LEU A 206 13.41 -6.99 -14.81
CA LEU A 206 14.61 -6.19 -14.55
C LEU A 206 15.72 -6.47 -15.58
N ASP A 207 15.99 -7.74 -15.89
CA ASP A 207 16.98 -8.15 -16.90
C ASP A 207 16.66 -7.59 -18.31
N ASN A 208 15.38 -7.32 -18.60
CA ASN A 208 14.92 -6.76 -19.87
C ASN A 208 14.70 -5.23 -19.82
N GLY A 209 15.21 -4.56 -18.79
CA GLY A 209 15.22 -3.10 -18.71
C GLY A 209 13.86 -2.47 -18.39
N VAL A 210 12.91 -3.23 -17.84
CA VAL A 210 11.64 -2.69 -17.36
C VAL A 210 11.91 -1.89 -16.07
N PRO A 211 11.57 -0.58 -16.01
CA PRO A 211 11.90 0.27 -14.86
C PRO A 211 10.92 0.06 -13.70
N ILE A 212 11.01 -1.10 -13.04
CA ILE A 212 10.24 -1.43 -11.84
C ILE A 212 10.91 -0.78 -10.62
N ASP A 213 10.14 -0.04 -9.83
CA ASP A 213 10.59 0.66 -8.63
C ASP A 213 10.18 -0.04 -7.33
N GLY A 214 9.33 -1.07 -7.39
CA GLY A 214 8.84 -1.74 -6.19
C GLY A 214 8.08 -3.04 -6.44
N ILE A 215 7.83 -3.76 -5.34
CA ILE A 215 7.19 -5.08 -5.34
C ILE A 215 5.93 -5.03 -4.46
N GLY A 216 4.77 -5.24 -5.06
CA GLY A 216 3.50 -5.46 -4.38
C GLY A 216 3.26 -6.95 -4.14
N CYS A 217 2.81 -7.29 -2.94
CA CYS A 217 2.33 -8.62 -2.59
C CYS A 217 0.90 -8.51 -2.08
N GLN A 218 -0.07 -9.02 -2.83
CA GLN A 218 -1.44 -9.08 -2.35
C GLN A 218 -1.52 -9.97 -1.11
N GLY A 219 -2.37 -9.59 -0.16
CA GLY A 219 -2.51 -10.21 1.16
C GLY A 219 -3.83 -10.96 1.33
N HIS A 220 -4.33 -11.57 0.25
CA HIS A 220 -5.57 -12.33 0.20
C HIS A 220 -5.47 -13.67 0.96
N LEU A 221 -5.43 -13.63 2.29
CA LEU A 221 -5.23 -14.80 3.13
C LEU A 221 -6.48 -15.67 3.15
N SER A 222 -6.31 -16.98 2.92
CA SER A 222 -7.39 -17.98 2.99
C SER A 222 -8.50 -17.83 1.94
N MET A 223 -8.28 -17.06 0.86
CA MET A 223 -9.28 -16.96 -0.21
C MET A 223 -9.45 -18.25 -1.03
N ARG A 224 -8.45 -19.14 -1.01
CA ARG A 224 -8.38 -20.34 -1.86
C ARG A 224 -8.17 -21.63 -1.07
N THR A 225 -8.21 -21.54 0.26
CA THR A 225 -7.80 -22.57 1.21
C THR A 225 -8.41 -22.23 2.57
N THR A 226 -8.51 -23.19 3.50
CA THR A 226 -8.90 -22.94 4.90
C THR A 226 -7.69 -22.90 5.85
N MET A 227 -6.48 -23.04 5.31
CA MET A 227 -5.25 -23.12 6.09
C MET A 227 -4.80 -21.73 6.58
N THR A 228 -4.19 -21.71 7.75
CA THR A 228 -3.43 -20.55 8.23
C THR A 228 -2.07 -20.46 7.56
N THR A 229 -1.53 -19.25 7.43
CA THR A 229 -0.26 -19.03 6.73
C THR A 229 0.92 -19.13 7.70
N PRO A 230 1.90 -20.03 7.49
CA PRO A 230 3.03 -20.16 8.39
C PRO A 230 3.94 -18.92 8.39
N ALA A 231 4.26 -18.41 9.58
CA ALA A 231 5.06 -17.19 9.78
C ALA A 231 6.45 -17.26 9.12
N GLU A 232 7.15 -18.37 9.30
CA GLU A 232 8.48 -18.62 8.76
C GLU A 232 8.47 -18.68 7.23
N LYS A 233 7.36 -19.10 6.64
CA LYS A 233 7.19 -19.12 5.18
C LYS A 233 7.03 -17.72 4.63
N VAL A 234 6.27 -16.86 5.32
CA VAL A 234 6.13 -15.45 4.97
C VAL A 234 7.48 -14.74 5.05
N GLN A 235 8.20 -14.86 6.17
CA GLN A 235 9.54 -14.30 6.32
C GLN A 235 10.46 -14.72 5.17
N ARG A 236 10.53 -16.04 4.89
CA ARG A 236 11.37 -16.57 3.81
C ARG A 236 11.00 -16.03 2.43
N ASN A 237 9.72 -15.80 2.15
CA ASN A 237 9.30 -15.26 0.86
C ASN A 237 9.58 -13.76 0.75
N LEU A 238 9.46 -13.00 1.84
CA LEU A 238 9.92 -11.61 1.88
C LEU A 238 11.44 -11.52 1.67
N ASP A 239 12.23 -12.38 2.33
CA ASP A 239 13.68 -12.43 2.15
C ASP A 239 14.08 -12.73 0.70
N LYS A 240 13.34 -13.62 0.03
CA LYS A 240 13.53 -13.90 -1.41
C LYS A 240 13.25 -12.68 -2.28
N LEU A 241 12.25 -11.87 -1.94
CA LEU A 241 11.93 -10.66 -2.72
C LEU A 241 12.91 -9.53 -2.40
N ALA A 242 13.43 -9.47 -1.18
CA ALA A 242 14.40 -8.48 -0.74
C ALA A 242 15.72 -8.52 -1.53
N GLN A 243 16.05 -9.65 -2.16
CA GLN A 243 17.25 -9.78 -3.00
C GLN A 243 17.29 -8.81 -4.19
N PHE A 244 16.14 -8.24 -4.58
CA PHE A 244 16.06 -7.26 -5.67
C PHE A 244 16.39 -5.83 -5.23
N ASP A 245 16.58 -5.59 -3.92
CA ASP A 245 16.82 -4.27 -3.34
C ASP A 245 15.74 -3.24 -3.71
N LEU A 246 14.50 -3.71 -3.85
CA LEU A 246 13.32 -2.90 -4.10
C LEU A 246 12.44 -2.84 -2.84
N PRO A 247 11.72 -1.73 -2.62
CA PRO A 247 10.71 -1.64 -1.57
C PRO A 247 9.56 -2.63 -1.82
N ILE A 248 9.10 -3.27 -0.76
CA ILE A 248 7.99 -4.23 -0.76
C ILE A 248 6.78 -3.58 -0.07
N LYS A 249 5.59 -3.75 -0.66
CA LYS A 249 4.32 -3.36 -0.04
C LYS A 249 3.39 -4.56 0.03
N ILE A 250 2.76 -4.75 1.18
CA ILE A 250 1.66 -5.72 1.33
C ILE A 250 0.39 -4.98 0.93
N THR A 251 -0.14 -5.27 -0.26
CA THR A 251 -1.02 -4.35 -0.99
C THR A 251 -2.50 -4.60 -0.80
N GLU A 252 -2.93 -5.81 -0.46
CA GLU A 252 -4.35 -6.20 -0.49
C GLU A 252 -4.71 -7.18 0.63
N VAL A 253 -4.42 -6.81 1.88
CA VAL A 253 -4.65 -7.67 3.05
C VAL A 253 -6.14 -7.81 3.32
N LEU A 254 -6.59 -9.06 3.36
CA LEU A 254 -7.87 -9.46 3.93
C LEU A 254 -7.72 -10.85 4.55
N PHE A 255 -8.59 -11.17 5.52
CA PHE A 255 -8.56 -12.43 6.25
C PHE A 255 -9.86 -13.18 5.97
N ALA A 256 -9.86 -14.02 4.94
CA ALA A 256 -11.04 -14.78 4.49
C ALA A 256 -11.29 -16.04 5.35
N TYR A 257 -11.37 -15.83 6.67
CA TYR A 257 -11.77 -16.84 7.64
C TYR A 257 -13.15 -16.48 8.19
N GLU A 258 -14.03 -17.47 8.36
CA GLU A 258 -15.35 -17.24 8.98
C GLU A 258 -15.26 -16.93 10.48
N ASP A 259 -14.24 -17.49 11.15
CA ASP A 259 -13.99 -17.27 12.58
C ASP A 259 -13.19 -15.98 12.81
N GLU A 260 -13.81 -15.00 13.46
CA GLU A 260 -13.19 -13.72 13.81
C GLU A 260 -11.93 -13.89 14.68
N GLN A 261 -11.87 -14.93 15.52
CA GLN A 261 -10.68 -15.20 16.33
C GLN A 261 -9.50 -15.65 15.47
N VAL A 262 -9.76 -16.46 14.43
CA VAL A 262 -8.71 -16.85 13.48
C VAL A 262 -8.21 -15.63 12.70
N GLN A 263 -9.10 -14.70 12.33
CA GLN A 263 -8.68 -13.43 11.70
C GLN A 263 -7.75 -12.62 12.62
N VAL A 264 -8.07 -12.54 13.93
CA VAL A 264 -7.23 -11.88 14.94
C VAL A 264 -5.88 -12.57 15.10
N ASP A 265 -5.86 -13.90 15.18
CA ASP A 265 -4.65 -14.68 15.38
C ASP A 265 -3.70 -14.56 14.18
N GLU A 266 -4.23 -14.63 12.95
CA GLU A 266 -3.42 -14.41 11.74
C GLU A 266 -2.92 -12.97 11.65
N LEU A 267 -3.72 -11.96 12.02
CA LEU A 267 -3.26 -10.56 12.05
C LEU A 267 -2.10 -10.39 13.03
N ASN A 268 -2.26 -10.86 14.27
CA ASN A 268 -1.24 -10.79 15.31
C ASN A 268 0.02 -11.58 14.96
N LYS A 269 -0.09 -12.63 14.17
CA LYS A 269 1.04 -13.43 13.71
C LYS A 269 1.78 -12.76 12.55
N LEU A 270 1.06 -12.29 11.53
CA LEU A 270 1.65 -11.90 10.24
C LEU A 270 2.07 -10.43 10.20
N PHE A 271 1.31 -9.53 10.81
CA PHE A 271 1.64 -8.11 10.72
C PHE A 271 2.98 -7.75 11.36
N PRO A 272 3.38 -8.31 12.52
CA PRO A 272 4.70 -8.05 13.07
C PRO A 272 5.83 -8.47 12.13
N ILE A 273 5.65 -9.54 11.34
CA ILE A 273 6.62 -10.00 10.35
C ILE A 273 6.73 -8.98 9.22
N TYR A 274 5.59 -8.53 8.68
CA TYR A 274 5.55 -7.49 7.67
C TYR A 274 6.23 -6.21 8.15
N PHE A 275 5.85 -5.71 9.33
CA PHE A 275 6.37 -4.46 9.88
C PHE A 275 7.86 -4.52 10.26
N ALA A 276 8.35 -5.68 10.72
CA ALA A 276 9.75 -5.86 11.10
C ALA A 276 10.69 -6.04 9.90
N HIS A 277 10.18 -6.48 8.74
CA HIS A 277 11.02 -6.76 7.58
C HIS A 277 11.59 -5.47 6.97
N PRO A 278 12.92 -5.35 6.78
CA PRO A 278 13.56 -4.09 6.40
C PRO A 278 13.13 -3.53 5.04
N ASN A 279 12.79 -4.39 4.07
CA ASN A 279 12.31 -3.94 2.76
C ASN A 279 10.80 -3.64 2.71
N VAL A 280 10.02 -3.98 3.74
CA VAL A 280 8.57 -3.71 3.72
C VAL A 280 8.31 -2.28 4.19
N GLU A 281 7.44 -1.56 3.47
CA GLU A 281 7.17 -0.14 3.74
C GLU A 281 5.68 0.17 3.91
N ALA A 282 4.80 -0.77 3.55
CA ALA A 282 3.38 -0.59 3.70
C ALA A 282 2.65 -1.90 3.99
N ILE A 283 1.57 -1.80 4.78
CA ILE A 283 0.53 -2.82 4.92
C ILE A 283 -0.81 -2.15 4.59
N LEU A 284 -1.52 -2.66 3.59
CA LEU A 284 -2.77 -2.10 3.10
C LEU A 284 -3.90 -3.11 3.25
N MET A 285 -4.94 -2.75 4.00
CA MET A 285 -6.18 -3.51 4.17
C MET A 285 -7.09 -3.35 2.95
N TRP A 286 -7.56 -4.42 2.33
CA TRP A 286 -8.38 -4.34 1.12
C TRP A 286 -9.86 -4.03 1.38
N GLY A 287 -10.10 -2.84 1.97
CA GLY A 287 -11.37 -2.38 2.49
C GLY A 287 -11.52 -2.69 3.97
N PHE A 288 -12.32 -1.87 4.68
CA PHE A 288 -12.48 -2.01 6.13
C PHE A 288 -13.94 -2.06 6.60
N TRP A 289 -14.91 -1.68 5.77
CA TRP A 289 -16.32 -1.62 6.17
C TRP A 289 -17.19 -2.62 5.40
N ALA A 290 -17.87 -3.51 6.13
CA ALA A 290 -18.71 -4.55 5.55
C ALA A 290 -19.88 -4.02 4.70
N GLY A 291 -20.27 -2.75 4.88
CA GLY A 291 -21.30 -2.11 4.06
C GLY A 291 -20.91 -1.90 2.59
N SER A 292 -19.61 -1.92 2.28
CA SER A 292 -19.06 -1.69 0.93
C SER A 292 -17.97 -2.69 0.55
N HIS A 293 -17.80 -3.77 1.32
CA HIS A 293 -16.74 -4.75 1.10
C HIS A 293 -17.27 -5.91 0.26
N TRP A 294 -16.53 -6.32 -0.77
CA TRP A 294 -16.91 -7.44 -1.64
C TRP A 294 -16.91 -8.82 -0.92
N GLN A 295 -16.21 -8.90 0.22
CA GLN A 295 -16.27 -10.00 1.21
C GLN A 295 -16.66 -9.48 2.62
N PRO A 296 -17.95 -9.20 2.92
CA PRO A 296 -18.34 -8.48 4.15
C PRO A 296 -17.87 -9.11 5.48
N HIS A 297 -17.63 -10.42 5.52
CA HIS A 297 -17.13 -11.12 6.71
C HIS A 297 -15.64 -10.85 7.00
N CYS A 298 -14.86 -10.43 6.00
CA CYS A 298 -13.44 -10.08 6.13
C CYS A 298 -13.21 -8.64 6.64
N ALA A 299 -14.25 -7.80 6.61
CA ALA A 299 -14.12 -6.38 6.90
C ALA A 299 -14.00 -6.13 8.42
N MET A 300 -13.16 -5.17 8.79
CA MET A 300 -12.88 -4.79 10.17
C MET A 300 -14.12 -4.26 10.93
N TRP A 301 -15.01 -3.54 10.24
CA TRP A 301 -16.29 -3.06 10.78
C TRP A 301 -17.46 -3.77 10.14
N LYS A 302 -18.44 -4.16 10.96
CA LYS A 302 -19.74 -4.69 10.50
C LYS A 302 -20.53 -3.60 9.78
N LYS A 303 -21.62 -4.00 9.10
CA LYS A 303 -22.44 -3.09 8.28
C LYS A 303 -23.05 -1.95 9.09
N ASP A 304 -23.33 -2.18 10.37
CA ASP A 304 -23.84 -1.20 11.33
C ASP A 304 -22.75 -0.38 12.05
N TRP A 305 -21.49 -0.50 11.61
CA TRP A 305 -20.29 0.10 12.21
C TRP A 305 -19.87 -0.48 13.56
N THR A 306 -20.44 -1.60 14.00
CA THR A 306 -19.91 -2.34 15.15
C THR A 306 -18.51 -2.86 14.79
N PRO A 307 -17.44 -2.53 15.56
CA PRO A 307 -16.10 -3.06 15.29
C PRO A 307 -16.07 -4.58 15.52
N ARG A 308 -15.30 -5.29 14.70
CA ARG A 308 -14.92 -6.68 14.97
C ARG A 308 -13.68 -6.73 15.86
N PRO A 309 -13.39 -7.85 16.55
CA PRO A 309 -12.16 -8.03 17.35
C PRO A 309 -10.86 -7.70 16.60
N GLN A 310 -10.87 -7.86 15.28
CA GLN A 310 -9.76 -7.47 14.39
C GLN A 310 -9.38 -5.98 14.51
N VAL A 311 -10.33 -5.08 14.77
CA VAL A 311 -10.08 -3.64 14.96
C VAL A 311 -9.20 -3.41 16.18
N ASP A 312 -9.50 -4.08 17.29
CA ASP A 312 -8.74 -3.92 18.54
C ASP A 312 -7.33 -4.50 18.39
N ALA A 313 -7.21 -5.68 17.75
CA ALA A 313 -5.91 -6.29 17.46
C ALA A 313 -5.05 -5.40 16.54
N TYR A 314 -5.64 -4.84 15.48
CA TYR A 314 -4.98 -3.88 14.59
C TYR A 314 -4.52 -2.65 15.36
N ARG A 315 -5.40 -2.04 16.17
CA ARG A 315 -5.08 -0.81 16.91
C ARG A 315 -4.02 -1.02 17.97
N GLU A 316 -4.03 -2.16 18.66
CA GLU A 316 -3.01 -2.54 19.63
C GLU A 316 -1.61 -2.61 18.97
N LEU A 317 -1.51 -3.16 17.77
CA LEU A 317 -0.25 -3.17 17.03
C LEU A 317 0.13 -1.77 16.52
N VAL A 318 -0.76 -1.15 15.73
CA VAL A 318 -0.47 0.05 14.94
C VAL A 318 -0.37 1.31 15.77
N PHE A 319 -1.16 1.45 16.84
CA PHE A 319 -1.22 2.68 17.64
C PHE A 319 -0.60 2.57 19.02
N ASN A 320 -0.52 1.36 19.60
CA ASN A 320 0.05 1.18 20.93
C ASN A 320 1.49 0.64 20.89
N LYS A 321 1.75 -0.45 20.15
CA LYS A 321 3.06 -1.13 20.17
C LYS A 321 4.10 -0.53 19.24
N TRP A 322 3.70 -0.04 18.07
CA TRP A 322 4.65 0.40 17.05
C TRP A 322 4.94 1.89 17.08
N TRP A 323 4.98 2.52 18.25
CA TRP A 323 5.35 3.93 18.38
C TRP A 323 6.53 4.10 19.34
N THR A 324 7.36 5.10 19.08
CA THR A 324 8.40 5.50 20.01
C THR A 324 7.89 6.61 20.92
N LYS A 325 7.69 6.28 22.21
CA LYS A 325 7.40 7.25 23.27
C LYS A 325 8.22 6.89 24.50
N THR A 326 9.24 7.70 24.80
CA THR A 326 10.14 7.45 25.93
C THR A 326 10.58 8.75 26.60
N GLU A 327 11.02 8.64 27.84
CA GLU A 327 11.66 9.70 28.61
C GLU A 327 13.05 9.21 29.05
N GLU A 328 14.08 9.97 28.72
CA GLU A 328 15.48 9.60 28.95
C GLU A 328 16.21 10.67 29.76
N ASN A 329 17.29 10.30 30.45
CA ASN A 329 18.17 11.26 31.12
C ASN A 329 19.53 11.34 30.41
N SER A 330 19.98 12.55 30.09
CA SER A 330 21.25 12.79 29.38
C SER A 330 22.51 12.40 30.17
N GLY A 331 22.36 12.18 31.48
CA GLY A 331 23.41 11.77 32.40
C GLY A 331 24.62 12.70 32.40
N LYS A 332 25.73 12.21 32.96
CA LYS A 332 26.97 13.01 33.10
C LYS A 332 27.65 13.32 31.75
N LYS A 333 27.31 12.59 30.69
CA LYS A 333 27.89 12.77 29.35
C LYS A 333 27.10 13.78 28.50
N GLY A 334 25.88 14.14 28.88
CA GLY A 334 25.04 15.03 28.09
C GLY A 334 24.64 14.44 26.74
N LYS A 335 24.52 13.10 26.66
CA LYS A 335 24.27 12.38 25.40
C LYS A 335 23.43 11.13 25.65
N VAL A 336 22.37 10.96 24.85
CA VAL A 336 21.52 9.75 24.83
C VAL A 336 21.45 9.20 23.41
N LYS A 337 21.43 7.87 23.28
CA LYS A 337 21.13 7.18 22.03
C LYS A 337 19.87 6.35 22.23
N VAL A 338 18.84 6.61 21.43
CA VAL A 338 17.55 5.93 21.49
C VAL A 338 17.29 5.20 20.17
N ARG A 339 16.92 3.91 20.26
CA ARG A 339 16.43 3.16 19.11
C ARG A 339 14.97 3.54 18.87
N ALA A 340 14.66 4.01 17.67
CA ALA A 340 13.36 4.61 17.36
C ALA A 340 12.80 4.10 16.02
N PHE A 341 11.49 4.09 15.87
CA PHE A 341 10.84 3.84 14.57
C PHE A 341 11.17 4.97 13.57
N TYR A 342 10.93 4.75 12.28
CA TYR A 342 11.15 5.79 11.28
C TYR A 342 9.92 6.70 11.20
N GLY A 343 10.15 8.01 11.13
CA GLY A 343 9.07 8.97 11.21
C GLY A 343 9.48 10.34 11.73
N ASP A 344 8.47 11.15 12.05
CA ASP A 344 8.65 12.49 12.61
C ASP A 344 8.50 12.45 14.13
N TYR A 345 9.23 13.32 14.81
CA TYR A 345 9.38 13.34 16.26
C TYR A 345 9.28 14.74 16.82
N LYS A 346 8.63 14.84 17.97
CA LYS A 346 8.73 15.95 18.90
C LYS A 346 9.66 15.54 20.04
N ILE A 347 10.78 16.25 20.17
CA ILE A 347 11.76 16.03 21.23
C ILE A 347 11.82 17.26 22.11
N THR A 348 11.62 17.10 23.41
CA THR A 348 11.59 18.19 24.39
C THR A 348 12.66 18.02 25.45
N CYS A 349 13.46 19.06 25.68
CA CYS A 349 14.52 19.10 26.69
C CYS A 349 14.53 20.49 27.34
N ASN A 350 14.47 20.57 28.68
CA ASN A 350 14.45 21.84 29.43
C ASN A 350 13.44 22.90 28.93
N GLY A 351 12.29 22.46 28.42
CA GLY A 351 11.26 23.36 27.87
C GLY A 351 11.48 23.77 26.41
N GLU A 352 12.66 23.54 25.83
CA GLU A 352 12.89 23.65 24.38
C GLU A 352 12.31 22.42 23.67
N THR A 353 11.61 22.63 22.56
CA THR A 353 11.06 21.56 21.71
C THR A 353 11.64 21.64 20.31
N LYS A 354 12.07 20.50 19.75
CA LYS A 354 12.49 20.37 18.35
C LYS A 354 11.61 19.34 17.62
N ILE A 355 11.21 19.69 16.39
CA ILE A 355 10.56 18.78 15.46
C ILE A 355 11.61 18.28 14.46
N ILE A 356 11.76 16.98 14.35
CA ILE A 356 12.76 16.35 13.47
C ILE A 356 12.15 15.15 12.73
N SER A 357 12.78 14.75 11.64
CA SER A 357 12.49 13.48 10.95
C SER A 357 13.68 12.53 11.06
N LEU A 358 13.40 11.29 11.46
CA LEU A 358 14.31 10.15 11.39
C LEU A 358 13.88 9.27 10.21
N LYS A 359 14.61 9.34 9.10
CA LYS A 359 14.27 8.65 7.85
C LYS A 359 15.00 7.31 7.69
N LYS A 360 14.37 6.35 7.00
CA LYS A 360 14.92 4.99 6.81
C LYS A 360 16.21 4.97 6.01
N ASP A 361 16.29 5.78 4.96
CA ASP A 361 17.46 5.96 4.09
C ASP A 361 18.68 6.55 4.82
N ILE A 362 18.46 7.36 5.86
CA ILE A 362 19.53 7.93 6.69
C ILE A 362 19.91 6.99 7.85
N GLY A 363 18.93 6.30 8.45
CA GLY A 363 19.13 5.33 9.53
C GLY A 363 19.49 5.91 10.91
N SER A 364 19.97 7.16 10.99
CA SER A 364 20.24 7.86 12.24
C SER A 364 20.08 9.38 12.13
N LYS A 365 19.81 10.05 13.26
CA LYS A 365 19.66 11.51 13.32
C LYS A 365 20.28 12.07 14.59
N GLU A 366 21.17 13.04 14.45
CA GLU A 366 21.69 13.82 15.58
C GLU A 366 20.79 15.03 15.88
N VAL A 367 20.59 15.32 17.17
CA VAL A 367 19.78 16.43 17.68
C VAL A 367 20.53 17.08 18.82
N PHE A 368 20.68 18.41 18.76
CA PHE A 368 21.47 19.17 19.74
C PHE A 368 20.56 20.14 20.50
N PHE A 369 20.56 20.08 21.82
CA PHE A 369 19.95 21.04 22.74
C PHE A 369 21.04 21.80 23.49
N ASN A 370 20.77 23.06 23.79
CA ASN A 370 21.72 23.94 24.46
C ASN A 370 21.65 23.85 25.98
#